data_AF-A0A8J6SIR1-F1
#
_entry.id   AF-A0A8J6SIR1-F1
#
_cell.length_a   1.000
_cell.length_b   1.000
_cell.length_c   1.000
_cell.angle_alpha   90.00
_cell.angle_beta   90.00
_cell.angle_gamma   90.00
#
_symmetry.space_group_name_H-M   'P 1'
#
loop_
_entity.id
_entity.type
_entity.pdbx_description
1 polymer ?
#
loop_
_entity_poly.entity_id
_entity_poly.type
_entity_poly.pdbx_seq_one_letter_code
_entity_poly.pdbx_strand_id
1 'polypeptide(L)' 'MAIHKCTHDTCSYSRRVCNAVFSETLRIYPVAMLALAQSVKSPLSLIGDQFDVDTWLSPCIYLFPHREDIYA' A
#
# COMPACT_ATOMS: atom_id res chain seq x y z
N MET A 1 32.37 2.49 -26.31
CA MET A 1 30.89 2.47 -26.19
C MET A 1 30.42 1.65 -24.98
N ALA A 2 31.05 1.79 -23.81
CA ALA A 2 30.69 1.07 -22.57
C ALA A 2 30.27 2.02 -21.42
N ILE A 3 30.73 3.27 -21.48
CA ILE A 3 30.42 4.34 -20.50
C ILE A 3 28.92 4.68 -20.45
N HIS A 4 28.22 4.64 -21.59
CA HIS A 4 26.80 5.01 -21.66
C HIS A 4 25.85 3.98 -21.01
N LYS A 5 26.28 2.72 -20.85
CA LYS A 5 25.50 1.71 -20.09
C LYS A 5 25.64 1.92 -18.59
N CYS A 6 26.86 2.19 -18.12
CA CYS A 6 27.15 2.45 -16.71
C CYS A 6 26.35 3.67 -16.16
N THR A 7 26.18 4.73 -16.97
CA THR A 7 25.36 5.90 -16.61
C THR A 7 23.86 5.60 -16.55
N HIS A 8 23.36 4.70 -17.40
CA HIS A 8 21.95 4.28 -17.38
C HIS A 8 21.64 3.42 -16.14
N ASP A 9 22.55 2.52 -15.77
CA ASP A 9 22.39 1.63 -14.62
C ASP A 9 22.50 2.38 -13.28
N THR A 10 23.40 3.36 -13.15
CA THR A 10 23.51 4.21 -11.94
C THR A 10 22.33 5.17 -11.78
N CYS A 11 21.85 5.77 -12.87
CA CYS A 11 20.63 6.60 -12.86
C CYS A 11 19.39 5.75 -12.50
N SER A 12 19.29 4.54 -13.05
CA SER A 12 18.23 3.58 -12.73
C SER A 12 18.28 3.07 -11.27
N TYR A 13 19.48 2.90 -10.71
CA TYR A 13 19.64 2.47 -9.32
C TYR A 13 19.23 3.57 -8.32
N SER A 14 19.69 4.81 -8.51
CA SER A 14 19.33 5.90 -7.58
C SER A 14 17.81 6.17 -7.55
N ARG A 15 17.14 6.05 -8.71
CA ARG A 15 15.68 6.19 -8.81
C ARG A 15 14.96 5.09 -8.04
N ARG A 16 15.47 3.86 -8.06
CA ARG A 16 14.90 2.72 -7.32
C ARG A 16 15.05 2.90 -5.81
N VAL A 17 16.21 3.34 -5.33
CA VAL A 17 16.44 3.56 -3.89
C VAL A 17 15.54 4.67 -3.34
N CYS A 18 15.43 5.79 -4.05
CA CYS A 18 14.53 6.88 -3.64
C CYS A 18 13.07 6.41 -3.57
N ASN A 19 12.62 5.63 -4.56
CA ASN A 19 11.27 5.09 -4.58
C ASN A 19 11.01 4.07 -3.45
N ALA A 20 12.00 3.23 -3.15
CA ALA A 20 11.92 2.27 -2.04
C ALA A 20 11.84 2.99 -0.68
N VAL A 21 12.69 3.99 -0.46
CA VAL A 21 12.69 4.79 0.78
C VAL A 21 11.37 5.56 0.94
N PHE A 22 10.85 6.15 -0.14
CA PHE A 22 9.56 6.84 -0.11
C PHE A 22 8.41 5.88 0.22
N SER A 23 8.40 4.70 -0.39
CA SER A 23 7.40 3.66 -0.12
C SER A 23 7.42 3.20 1.34
N GLU A 24 8.60 2.96 1.93
CA GLU A 24 8.72 2.60 3.35
C GLU A 24 8.31 3.74 4.28
N THR A 25 8.58 4.99 3.89
CA THR A 25 8.15 6.16 4.67
C THR A 25 6.63 6.27 4.72
N LEU A 26 5.95 6.12 3.57
CA LEU A 26 4.49 6.15 3.51
C LEU A 26 3.85 4.94 4.18
N ARG A 27 4.56 3.81 4.27
CA ARG A 27 4.12 2.61 4.98
C ARG A 27 4.05 2.84 6.50
N ILE A 28 5.02 3.57 7.06
CA ILE A 28 5.09 3.87 8.51
C ILE A 28 4.21 5.09 8.86
N TYR A 29 4.20 6.10 7.98
CA TYR A 29 3.45 7.35 8.15
C TYR A 29 2.52 7.57 6.95
N PRO A 30 1.39 6.85 6.89
CA PRO A 30 0.44 7.04 5.81
C PRO A 30 -0.17 8.44 5.88
N VAL A 31 -0.26 9.11 4.73
CA VAL A 31 -0.91 10.43 4.61
C VAL A 31 -2.36 10.40 5.08
N ALA A 32 -3.04 9.26 4.90
CA ALA A 32 -4.39 9.02 5.41
C ALA A 32 -4.39 7.74 6.27
N MET A 33 -4.72 7.86 7.55
CA MET A 33 -4.80 6.70 8.45
C MET A 33 -5.94 5.74 8.10
N LEU A 34 -7.05 6.29 7.58
CA LEU A 34 -8.24 5.58 7.14
C LEU A 34 -8.51 5.94 5.68
N ALA A 35 -8.86 4.94 4.84
CA ALA A 35 -9.37 5.26 3.51
C ALA A 35 -10.81 5.76 3.63
N LEU A 36 -11.27 6.51 2.63
CA LEU A 36 -12.66 6.94 2.53
C LEU A 36 -13.58 5.73 2.72
N ALA A 37 -14.54 5.88 3.63
CA ALA A 37 -15.52 4.85 3.89
C ALA A 37 -16.29 4.58 2.60
N GLN A 38 -16.35 3.32 2.20
CA GLN A 38 -17.16 2.88 1.07
C GLN A 38 -18.41 2.18 1.60
N SER A 39 -19.55 2.49 1.00
CA SER A 39 -20.82 1.81 1.28
C SER A 39 -20.86 0.45 0.56
N VAL A 40 -21.22 -0.60 1.28
CA VAL A 40 -21.44 -1.94 0.71
C VAL A 40 -22.70 -1.95 -0.17
N LYS A 41 -22.54 -2.12 -1.49
CA LYS A 41 -23.66 -2.16 -2.46
C LYS A 41 -24.31 -3.54 -2.62
N SER A 42 -23.64 -4.60 -2.17
CA SER A 42 -24.07 -5.99 -2.27
C SER A 42 -23.56 -6.76 -1.05
N PRO A 43 -24.29 -7.75 -0.52
CA PRO A 43 -23.89 -8.47 0.69
C PRO A 43 -22.46 -9.00 0.52
N LEU A 44 -21.56 -8.50 1.37
CA LEU A 44 -20.14 -8.79 1.31
C LEU A 44 -19.81 -9.73 2.46
N SER A 45 -19.16 -10.86 2.16
CA SER A 45 -18.59 -11.74 3.17
C SER A 45 -17.10 -11.46 3.30
N LEU A 46 -16.67 -10.93 4.44
CA LEU A 46 -15.26 -10.66 4.76
C LEU A 46 -14.92 -11.44 6.03
N ILE A 47 -13.84 -12.25 5.97
CA ILE A 47 -13.27 -12.95 7.14
C ILE A 47 -14.32 -13.80 7.90
N GLY A 48 -15.34 -14.30 7.21
CA GLY A 48 -16.39 -15.14 7.80
C GLY A 48 -17.61 -14.40 8.35
N ASP A 49 -17.60 -13.07 8.37
CA ASP A 49 -18.74 -12.24 8.74
C ASP A 49 -19.48 -11.71 7.50
N GLN A 50 -20.81 -11.72 7.56
CA GLN A 50 -21.68 -11.14 6.52
C GLN A 50 -22.01 -9.69 6.87
N PHE A 51 -21.68 -8.78 5.96
CA PHE A 51 -22.00 -7.37 6.06
C PHE A 51 -23.29 -7.08 5.29
N ASP A 52 -24.24 -6.43 5.96
CA ASP A 52 -25.49 -6.00 5.34
C ASP A 52 -25.25 -4.83 4.39
N VAL A 53 -26.14 -4.70 3.40
CA VAL A 53 -26.13 -3.61 2.43
C VAL A 53 -26.25 -2.27 3.17
N ASP A 54 -25.56 -1.23 2.70
CA ASP A 54 -25.48 0.09 3.32
C ASP A 54 -24.57 0.21 4.57
N THR A 55 -23.88 -0.85 4.96
CA THR A 55 -22.83 -0.74 5.98
C THR A 55 -21.66 0.09 5.45
N TRP A 56 -21.25 1.12 6.21
CA TRP A 56 -20.07 1.92 5.92
C TRP A 56 -18.81 1.17 6.37
N LEU A 57 -18.01 0.74 5.40
CA LEU A 57 -16.71 0.10 5.65
C LEU A 57 -15.59 1.08 5.32
N SER A 58 -14.78 1.42 6.31
CA SER A 58 -13.55 2.17 6.12
C SER A 58 -12.36 1.25 6.39
N PRO A 59 -11.50 0.97 5.40
CA PRO A 59 -10.31 0.18 5.64
C PRO A 59 -9.27 1.02 6.39
N CYS A 60 -8.74 0.47 7.49
CA CYS A 60 -7.65 1.06 8.25
C CYS A 60 -6.32 0.81 7.55
N ILE A 61 -5.90 1.74 6.67
CA ILE A 61 -4.65 1.65 5.90
C ILE A 61 -3.44 1.54 6.83
N TYR A 62 -3.49 2.16 8.02
CA TYR A 62 -2.40 2.11 9.01
C TYR A 62 -2.12 0.71 9.58
N LEU A 63 -3.15 -0.10 9.80
CA LEU A 63 -3.00 -1.45 10.39
C LEU A 63 -2.55 -2.49 9.36
N PHE A 64 -2.84 -2.24 8.08
CA PHE A 64 -2.48 -3.13 6.98
C PHE A 64 -0.98 -3.47 6.90
N PRO A 65 -0.04 -2.51 6.99
CA PRO A 65 1.40 -2.80 6.96
C PRO A 65 2.00 -3.34 8.26
N HIS A 66 1.24 -3.33 9.37
CA HIS A 66 1.66 -3.88 10.66
C HIS A 66 1.27 -5.36 10.82
N ARG A 67 0.54 -5.91 9.86
CA ARG A 67 0.21 -7.33 9.79
C ARG A 67 1.44 -8.11 9.34
N GLU A 68 2.04 -8.84 10.28
CA GLU A 68 3.26 -9.63 10.04
C GLU A 68 3.05 -10.77 9.02
N ASP A 69 1.81 -11.22 8.81
CA ASP A 69 1.48 -12.29 7.85
C ASP A 69 1.67 -11.93 6.37
N ILE A 70 1.73 -10.63 6.04
CA ILE A 70 1.78 -10.16 4.64
C ILE A 70 3.24 -9.95 4.17
N TYR A 71 4.20 -9.85 5.10
CA TYR A 71 5.61 -9.51 4.82
C TYR A 71 6.61 -10.60 5.25
N ALA A 72 6.14 -11.83 5.53
CA ALA A 72 7.00 -12.98 5.78
C ALA A 72 7.80 -13.41 4.54
#